data_AF-A0A7S0EQB5-F1
#
_entry.id   AF-A0A7S0EQB5-F1
#
_cell.length_a   1.000
_cell.length_b   1.000
_cell.length_c   1.000
_cell.angle_alpha   90.00
_cell.angle_beta   90.00
_cell.angle_gamma   90.00
#
_symmetry.space_group_name_H-M   'P 1'
#
loop_
_entity.id
_entity.type
_entity.pdbx_description
1 polymer ?
#
loop_
_entity_poly.entity_id
_entity_poly.type
_entity_poly.pdbx_seq_one_letter_code
_entity_poly.pdbx_strand_id
1 'polypeptide(L)'
;MTERVVLDIKVEDLLQDTDASVLSTIQYPQKFELAAQFYKRYSDALTGLHVDDQLLLYSLHQQASVGSCNTPSPHLWNRVERAKWDVWKQLGQTSKMEAMFLFVRTLEEICPKWMMWKGIQEEVLAALNGHGSGEAAETLQTPTGRKAEAIPRPEGELTAYRTWIGGLTTGSPPSPRYQHSCTVVGKYMIVFGGHGTCFLSDTHVLDLESMTWMSYDVENSPSPRAGHTATPLDDEHVLILGGHGGNGKFSEIHILHVQHGINTMLQKSERPILSWKRQELPGPHPVNRGSHCAAEYQGQVYVFGGESDERECLDDFWRLDLAQQT
;
A
#
# COMPACT_ATOMS: atom_id res chain seq x y z
N MET A 1 -12.09 -4.42 -26.70
CA MET A 1 -12.09 -4.60 -25.25
C MET A 1 -13.10 -5.68 -24.93
N THR A 2 -12.63 -6.91 -24.73
CA THR A 2 -13.46 -8.02 -24.28
C THR A 2 -13.54 -7.93 -22.75
N GLU A 3 -14.75 -7.96 -22.18
CA GLU A 3 -14.95 -7.97 -20.72
C GLU A 3 -14.15 -9.10 -20.07
N ARG A 4 -13.41 -8.78 -19.01
CA ARG A 4 -12.70 -9.76 -18.19
C ARG A 4 -13.75 -10.55 -17.41
N VAL A 5 -13.88 -11.85 -17.67
CA VAL A 5 -14.86 -12.70 -17.01
C VAL A 5 -14.46 -12.86 -15.54
N VAL A 6 -15.21 -12.21 -14.65
CA VAL A 6 -15.20 -12.55 -13.23
C VAL A 6 -16.05 -13.80 -13.09
N LEU A 7 -15.51 -14.84 -12.46
CA LEU A 7 -16.29 -16.06 -12.23
C LEU A 7 -17.40 -15.75 -11.22
N ASP A 8 -18.65 -15.75 -11.67
CA ASP A 8 -19.82 -15.62 -10.79
C ASP A 8 -19.91 -16.85 -9.88
N ILE A 9 -19.65 -16.63 -8.60
CA ILE A 9 -19.56 -17.66 -7.58
C ILE A 9 -20.98 -18.08 -7.16
N LYS A 10 -21.26 -19.38 -7.18
CA LYS A 10 -22.49 -19.90 -6.56
C LYS A 10 -22.39 -19.74 -5.05
N VAL A 11 -23.40 -19.10 -4.45
CA VAL A 11 -23.50 -18.87 -3.00
C VAL A 11 -23.32 -20.16 -2.19
N GLU A 12 -23.65 -21.30 -2.80
CA GLU A 12 -23.53 -22.66 -2.25
C GLU A 12 -22.09 -23.12 -1.99
N ASP A 13 -21.10 -22.53 -2.66
CA ASP A 13 -19.67 -22.88 -2.55
C ASP A 13 -18.94 -22.08 -1.47
N LEU A 14 -19.60 -21.06 -0.91
CA LEU A 14 -19.10 -20.19 0.16
C LEU A 14 -19.56 -20.72 1.53
N LEU A 15 -18.67 -20.72 2.52
CA LEU A 15 -19.05 -20.91 3.93
C LEU A 15 -19.45 -19.54 4.54
N GLN A 16 -20.44 -19.54 5.44
CA GLN A 16 -20.90 -18.32 6.12
C GLN A 16 -19.89 -17.83 7.18
N ASP A 17 -19.61 -16.52 7.13
CA ASP A 17 -18.97 -15.64 8.12
C ASP A 17 -17.68 -16.14 8.81
N THR A 18 -16.60 -16.26 8.03
CA THR A 18 -15.29 -15.86 8.56
C THR A 18 -15.12 -14.36 8.32
N ASP A 19 -14.95 -13.58 9.38
CA ASP A 19 -14.77 -12.13 9.28
C ASP A 19 -13.60 -11.81 8.35
N ALA A 20 -13.85 -10.99 7.32
CA ALA A 20 -12.84 -10.55 6.35
C ALA A 20 -11.65 -9.85 7.04
N SER A 21 -11.89 -9.25 8.22
CA SER A 21 -10.84 -8.68 9.07
C SER A 21 -9.84 -9.75 9.55
N VAL A 22 -10.32 -10.95 9.89
CA VAL A 22 -9.49 -12.07 10.37
C VAL A 22 -8.71 -12.69 9.22
N LEU A 23 -9.31 -12.81 8.03
CA LEU A 23 -8.62 -13.32 6.84
C LEU A 23 -7.43 -12.44 6.41
N SER A 24 -7.51 -11.13 6.68
CA SER A 24 -6.42 -10.19 6.39
C SER A 24 -5.18 -10.37 7.29
N THR A 25 -5.28 -11.14 8.38
CA THR A 25 -4.18 -11.37 9.32
C THR A 25 -3.14 -12.37 8.82
N ILE A 26 -3.48 -13.20 7.82
CA ILE A 26 -2.56 -14.19 7.24
C ILE A 26 -1.42 -13.47 6.50
N GLN A 27 -0.20 -13.62 7.01
CA GLN A 27 1.00 -12.96 6.47
C GLN A 27 1.61 -13.74 5.29
N TYR A 28 2.47 -13.09 4.52
CA TYR A 28 3.34 -13.77 3.56
C TYR A 28 4.50 -14.48 4.29
N PRO A 29 4.97 -15.65 3.81
CA PRO A 29 4.60 -16.32 2.55
C PRO A 29 3.34 -17.19 2.64
N GLN A 30 2.80 -17.42 3.84
CA GLN A 30 1.68 -18.33 4.08
C GLN A 30 0.42 -17.98 3.27
N LYS A 31 0.11 -16.68 3.13
CA LYS A 31 -0.99 -16.20 2.26
C LYS A 31 -0.82 -16.65 0.81
N PHE A 32 0.41 -16.58 0.29
CA PHE A 32 0.74 -17.06 -1.05
C PHE A 32 0.64 -18.58 -1.15
N GLU A 33 1.09 -19.32 -0.14
CA GLU A 33 1.01 -20.79 -0.14
C GLU A 33 -0.44 -21.27 -0.21
N LEU A 34 -1.34 -20.66 0.57
CA LEU A 34 -2.77 -20.93 0.51
C LEU A 34 -3.36 -20.60 -0.86
N ALA A 35 -2.97 -19.46 -1.44
CA ALA A 35 -3.41 -19.05 -2.77
C ALA A 35 -2.92 -20.00 -3.87
N ALA A 36 -1.68 -20.47 -3.78
CA ALA A 36 -1.09 -21.42 -4.72
C ALA A 36 -1.77 -22.80 -4.60
N GLN A 37 -2.07 -23.24 -3.39
CA GLN A 37 -2.84 -24.46 -3.14
C GLN A 37 -4.25 -24.36 -3.73
N PHE A 38 -4.94 -23.24 -3.49
CA PHE A 38 -6.24 -22.95 -4.09
C PHE A 38 -6.17 -23.00 -5.61
N TYR A 39 -5.25 -22.26 -6.23
CA TYR A 39 -5.07 -22.20 -7.68
C TYR A 39 -4.80 -23.59 -8.27
N LYS A 40 -3.97 -24.40 -7.62
CA LYS A 40 -3.68 -25.77 -8.06
C LYS A 40 -4.90 -26.70 -7.93
N ARG A 41 -5.69 -26.57 -6.86
CA ARG A 41 -6.86 -27.42 -6.57
C ARG A 41 -8.02 -27.10 -7.51
N TYR A 42 -8.13 -25.86 -7.96
CA TYR A 42 -9.23 -25.37 -8.80
C TYR A 42 -8.80 -24.94 -10.20
N SER A 43 -7.58 -25.30 -10.65
CA SER A 43 -7.07 -24.92 -11.98
C SER A 43 -8.01 -25.32 -13.11
N ASP A 44 -8.70 -26.46 -12.96
CA ASP A 44 -9.66 -26.99 -13.92
C ASP A 44 -11.01 -26.25 -13.91
N ALA A 45 -11.42 -25.69 -12.76
CA ALA A 45 -12.58 -24.81 -12.68
C ALA A 45 -12.26 -23.38 -13.18
N LEU A 46 -10.98 -23.00 -13.09
CA LEU A 46 -10.40 -21.77 -13.62
C LEU A 46 -10.05 -21.89 -15.12
N THR A 47 -10.41 -22.97 -15.82
CA THR A 47 -10.18 -23.10 -17.28
C THR A 47 -10.97 -22.11 -18.12
N GLY A 48 -11.97 -21.45 -17.54
CA GLY A 48 -12.70 -20.33 -18.16
C GLY A 48 -11.93 -19.01 -18.17
N LEU A 49 -10.74 -18.94 -17.55
CA LEU A 49 -9.91 -17.74 -17.53
C LEU A 49 -9.29 -17.44 -18.88
N HIS A 50 -9.08 -16.16 -19.15
CA HIS A 50 -8.32 -15.71 -20.31
C HIS A 50 -6.90 -16.31 -20.27
N VAL A 51 -6.38 -16.72 -21.42
CA VAL A 51 -5.06 -17.36 -21.54
C VAL A 51 -3.95 -16.50 -20.91
N ASP A 52 -4.07 -15.17 -21.03
CA ASP A 52 -3.12 -14.22 -20.43
C ASP A 52 -3.10 -14.27 -18.91
N ASP A 53 -4.26 -14.45 -18.25
CA ASP A 53 -4.35 -14.55 -16.79
C ASP A 53 -3.72 -15.86 -16.30
N GLN A 54 -3.89 -16.95 -17.05
CA GLN A 54 -3.26 -18.23 -16.75
C GLN A 54 -1.73 -18.16 -16.87
N LEU A 55 -1.23 -17.49 -17.92
CA LEU A 55 0.20 -17.27 -18.13
C LEU A 55 0.79 -16.34 -17.07
N LEU A 56 0.08 -15.28 -16.69
CA LEU A 56 0.49 -14.37 -15.63
C LEU A 56 0.59 -15.08 -14.28
N LEU A 57 -0.47 -15.78 -13.85
CA LEU A 57 -0.46 -16.57 -12.61
C LEU A 57 0.65 -17.62 -12.62
N TYR A 58 0.86 -18.32 -13.73
CA TYR A 58 1.98 -19.26 -13.88
C TYR A 58 3.34 -18.56 -13.66
N SER A 59 3.59 -17.46 -14.36
CA SER A 59 4.87 -16.74 -14.29
C SER A 59 5.16 -16.21 -12.88
N LEU A 60 4.16 -15.64 -12.22
CA LEU A 60 4.26 -15.12 -10.86
C LEU A 60 4.49 -16.24 -9.86
N HIS A 61 3.82 -17.39 -10.01
CA HIS A 61 4.07 -18.56 -9.18
C HIS A 61 5.50 -19.09 -9.32
N GLN A 62 6.02 -19.17 -10.56
CA GLN A 62 7.41 -19.58 -10.82
C GLN A 62 8.41 -18.56 -10.21
N GLN A 63 8.17 -17.26 -10.39
CA GLN A 63 9.02 -16.22 -9.82
C GLN A 63 9.00 -16.23 -8.28
N ALA A 64 7.83 -16.43 -7.66
CA ALA A 64 7.68 -16.54 -6.21
C ALA A 64 8.38 -17.78 -5.63
N SER A 65 8.24 -18.93 -6.29
CA SER A 65 8.76 -20.21 -5.80
C SER A 65 10.25 -20.38 -6.09
N VAL A 66 10.63 -20.19 -7.36
CA VAL A 66 11.97 -20.50 -7.88
C VAL A 66 12.85 -19.24 -7.87
N GLY A 67 12.31 -18.08 -8.24
CA GLY A 67 13.05 -16.84 -8.47
C GLY A 67 13.18 -16.54 -9.96
N SER A 68 14.14 -15.70 -10.34
CA SER A 68 14.34 -15.28 -11.74
C SER A 68 14.56 -16.46 -12.68
N CYS A 69 13.93 -16.37 -13.85
CA CYS A 69 14.05 -17.37 -14.91
C CYS A 69 15.52 -17.57 -15.35
N ASN A 70 16.09 -18.70 -14.93
CA ASN A 70 17.46 -19.13 -15.19
C ASN A 70 17.53 -20.39 -16.06
N THR A 71 16.40 -20.85 -16.59
CA THR A 71 16.32 -22.03 -17.45
C THR A 71 16.58 -21.68 -18.92
N PRO A 72 17.17 -22.59 -19.71
CA PRO A 72 17.38 -22.36 -21.13
C PRO A 72 16.04 -22.26 -21.88
N SER A 73 16.04 -21.40 -22.88
CA SER A 73 14.91 -21.15 -23.77
C SER A 73 14.39 -22.46 -24.41
N PRO A 74 13.10 -22.82 -24.24
CA PRO A 74 12.49 -23.97 -24.91
C PRO A 74 12.50 -23.85 -26.43
N HIS A 75 12.46 -25.00 -27.13
CA HIS A 75 12.37 -25.03 -28.59
C HIS A 75 11.09 -24.35 -29.11
N LEU A 76 11.22 -23.60 -30.21
CA LEU A 76 10.14 -22.84 -30.85
C LEU A 76 8.91 -23.67 -31.23
N TRP A 77 9.09 -24.97 -31.47
CA TRP A 77 8.00 -25.89 -31.82
C TRP A 77 7.15 -26.30 -30.61
N ASN A 78 7.67 -26.16 -29.38
CA ASN A 78 6.90 -26.34 -28.15
C ASN A 78 6.29 -24.99 -27.72
N ARG A 79 5.23 -24.58 -28.44
CA ARG A 79 4.60 -23.26 -28.30
C ARG A 79 4.11 -22.95 -26.88
N VAL A 80 3.59 -23.95 -26.16
CA VAL A 80 3.03 -23.76 -24.81
C VAL A 80 4.15 -23.51 -23.80
N GLU A 81 5.16 -24.36 -23.76
CA GLU A 81 6.30 -24.18 -22.86
C GLU A 81 7.10 -22.93 -23.23
N ARG A 82 7.14 -22.58 -24.51
CA ARG A 82 7.74 -21.33 -24.97
C ARG A 82 7.00 -20.11 -24.41
N ALA A 83 5.67 -20.06 -24.52
CA ALA A 83 4.88 -18.95 -24.00
C ALA A 83 5.05 -18.77 -22.49
N LYS A 84 5.01 -19.87 -21.72
CA LYS A 84 5.28 -19.90 -20.27
C LYS A 84 6.67 -19.36 -19.93
N TRP A 85 7.69 -19.77 -20.68
CA TRP A 85 9.06 -19.30 -20.48
C TRP A 85 9.19 -17.81 -20.81
N ASP A 86 8.58 -17.34 -21.90
CA ASP A 86 8.66 -15.94 -22.32
C ASP A 86 8.05 -15.01 -21.24
N VAL A 87 6.87 -15.33 -20.70
CA VAL A 87 6.25 -14.50 -19.63
C VAL A 87 7.02 -14.55 -18.31
N TRP A 88 7.60 -15.69 -17.93
CA TRP A 88 8.44 -15.77 -16.74
C TRP A 88 9.76 -14.99 -16.92
N LYS A 89 10.33 -15.02 -18.13
CA LYS A 89 11.53 -14.25 -18.44
C LYS A 89 11.29 -12.74 -18.38
N GLN A 90 10.11 -12.29 -18.81
CA GLN A 90 9.71 -10.88 -18.79
C GLN A 90 9.62 -10.28 -17.37
N LEU A 91 9.42 -11.10 -16.33
CA LEU A 91 9.43 -10.63 -14.93
C LEU A 91 10.82 -10.17 -14.45
N GLY A 92 11.90 -10.54 -15.16
CA GLY A 92 13.23 -9.99 -14.92
C GLY A 92 13.73 -10.15 -13.47
N GLN A 93 13.88 -9.01 -12.78
CA GLN A 93 14.42 -8.92 -11.40
C GLN A 93 13.34 -8.78 -10.32
N THR A 94 12.05 -9.02 -10.64
CA THR A 94 10.98 -9.03 -9.64
C THR A 94 11.35 -9.93 -8.46
N SER A 95 11.27 -9.41 -7.23
CA SER A 95 11.62 -10.18 -6.05
C SER A 95 10.62 -11.32 -5.79
N LYS A 96 11.02 -12.36 -5.05
CA LYS A 96 10.10 -13.43 -4.65
C LYS A 96 8.88 -12.89 -3.90
N MET A 97 9.10 -11.92 -3.00
CA MET A 97 8.04 -11.29 -2.20
C MET A 97 7.05 -10.50 -3.07
N GLU A 98 7.56 -9.73 -4.03
CA GLU A 98 6.73 -8.99 -4.98
C GLU A 98 5.93 -9.94 -5.88
N ALA A 99 6.54 -11.03 -6.35
CA ALA A 99 5.86 -12.06 -7.13
C ALA A 99 4.75 -12.78 -6.33
N MET A 100 5.00 -13.08 -5.04
CA MET A 100 3.97 -13.63 -4.14
C MET A 100 2.78 -12.67 -3.99
N PHE A 101 3.06 -11.37 -3.79
CA PHE A 101 2.04 -10.35 -3.65
C PHE A 101 1.19 -10.20 -4.93
N LEU A 102 1.85 -10.08 -6.08
CA LEU A 102 1.18 -9.96 -7.38
C LEU A 102 0.35 -11.22 -7.69
N PHE A 103 0.84 -12.42 -7.37
CA PHE A 103 0.09 -13.66 -7.57
C PHE A 103 -1.22 -13.66 -6.79
N VAL A 104 -1.17 -13.35 -5.49
CA VAL A 104 -2.35 -13.28 -4.63
C VAL A 104 -3.32 -12.19 -5.11
N ARG A 105 -2.82 -11.02 -5.49
CA ARG A 105 -3.65 -9.92 -6.00
C ARG A 105 -4.37 -10.31 -7.30
N THR A 106 -3.66 -10.89 -8.26
CA THR A 106 -4.25 -11.37 -9.51
C THR A 106 -5.30 -12.44 -9.24
N LEU A 107 -5.07 -13.34 -8.30
CA LEU A 107 -6.05 -14.34 -7.89
C LEU A 107 -7.30 -13.70 -7.23
N GLU A 108 -7.12 -12.68 -6.38
CA GLU A 108 -8.21 -11.95 -5.73
C GLU A 108 -9.07 -11.15 -6.73
N GLU A 109 -8.47 -10.63 -7.80
CA GLU A 109 -9.19 -9.99 -8.92
C GLU A 109 -10.05 -10.99 -9.70
N ILE A 110 -9.52 -12.20 -9.90
CA ILE A 110 -10.16 -13.27 -10.68
C ILE A 110 -11.26 -13.97 -9.87
N CYS A 111 -10.96 -14.28 -8.60
CA CYS A 111 -11.83 -15.00 -7.69
C CYS A 111 -11.87 -14.26 -6.34
N PRO A 112 -12.71 -13.20 -6.24
CA PRO A 112 -12.95 -12.55 -4.97
C PRO A 112 -13.45 -13.58 -3.96
N LYS A 113 -12.91 -13.54 -2.73
CA LYS A 113 -13.26 -14.49 -1.64
C LYS A 113 -12.78 -15.94 -1.85
N TRP A 114 -11.74 -16.18 -2.67
CA TRP A 114 -11.13 -17.52 -2.79
C TRP A 114 -10.79 -18.17 -1.43
N MET A 115 -10.44 -17.38 -0.42
CA MET A 115 -10.18 -17.87 0.94
C MET A 115 -11.42 -18.46 1.63
N MET A 116 -12.63 -18.07 1.24
CA MET A 116 -13.91 -18.54 1.81
C MET A 116 -14.40 -19.86 1.18
N TRP A 117 -13.67 -20.39 0.20
CA TRP A 117 -14.06 -21.61 -0.49
C TRP A 117 -13.94 -22.82 0.44
N LYS A 118 -15.00 -23.64 0.47
CA LYS A 118 -15.07 -24.87 1.29
C LYS A 118 -13.80 -25.70 1.25
N GLY A 119 -13.20 -25.85 0.07
CA GLY A 119 -12.05 -26.71 -0.11
C GLY A 119 -10.70 -26.11 0.27
N ILE A 120 -10.58 -24.87 0.76
CA ILE A 120 -9.32 -24.32 1.33
C ILE A 120 -9.48 -23.87 2.80
N GLN A 121 -10.70 -23.95 3.32
CA GLN A 121 -11.07 -23.35 4.60
C GLN A 121 -10.44 -24.05 5.81
N GLU A 122 -10.23 -25.36 5.74
CA GLU A 122 -9.53 -26.09 6.80
C GLU A 122 -8.07 -25.61 6.91
N GLU A 123 -7.39 -25.41 5.78
CA GLU A 123 -6.01 -24.91 5.75
C GLU A 123 -5.94 -23.43 6.15
N VAL A 124 -6.92 -22.62 5.78
CA VAL A 124 -7.06 -21.23 6.24
C VAL A 124 -7.25 -21.17 7.75
N LEU A 125 -8.14 -21.99 8.31
CA LEU A 125 -8.36 -22.07 9.76
C LEU A 125 -7.13 -22.63 10.48
N ALA A 126 -6.43 -23.61 9.90
CA ALA A 126 -5.18 -24.12 10.44
C ALA A 126 -4.07 -23.06 10.41
N ALA A 127 -4.01 -22.24 9.36
CA ALA A 127 -3.07 -21.11 9.29
C ALA A 127 -3.36 -20.05 10.35
N LEU A 128 -4.65 -19.78 10.61
CA LEU A 128 -5.09 -18.88 11.68
C LEU A 128 -4.80 -19.45 13.08
N ASN A 129 -5.03 -20.75 13.28
CA ASN A 129 -4.83 -21.44 14.57
C ASN A 129 -3.36 -21.85 14.83
N GLY A 130 -2.52 -21.91 13.80
CA GLY A 130 -1.14 -22.40 13.81
C GLY A 130 -0.12 -21.51 14.52
N HIS A 131 -0.55 -20.52 15.31
CA HIS A 131 0.30 -19.74 16.21
C HIS A 131 0.85 -20.55 17.42
N GLY A 132 1.02 -21.87 17.26
CA GLY A 132 1.46 -22.77 18.34
C GLY A 132 2.27 -23.95 17.83
N SER A 133 3.51 -23.72 17.43
CA SER A 133 4.71 -24.56 17.68
C SER A 133 5.81 -24.29 16.65
N GLY A 134 6.90 -23.68 17.11
CA GLY A 134 8.09 -23.42 16.28
C GLY A 134 8.86 -22.17 16.71
N GLU A 135 9.43 -22.23 17.93
CA GLU A 135 10.64 -21.50 18.36
C GLU A 135 10.82 -20.03 17.90
N ALA A 136 9.83 -19.18 18.18
CA ALA A 136 10.06 -17.73 18.38
C ALA A 136 9.02 -17.07 19.31
N ALA A 137 8.16 -17.89 19.95
CA ALA A 137 6.98 -17.44 20.68
C ALA A 137 7.14 -17.42 22.20
N GLU A 138 8.37 -17.34 22.71
CA GLU A 138 8.56 -16.82 24.06
C GLU A 138 8.71 -15.30 23.97
N THR A 139 7.63 -14.62 24.37
CA THR A 139 7.45 -13.17 24.60
C THR A 139 6.52 -12.44 23.62
N LEU A 140 5.31 -12.97 23.40
CA LEU A 140 4.17 -12.09 23.09
C LEU A 140 2.96 -12.54 23.92
N GLN A 141 2.85 -11.94 25.11
CA GLN A 141 1.56 -11.85 25.79
C GLN A 141 0.62 -11.01 24.94
N THR A 142 -0.59 -11.53 24.73
CA THR A 142 -1.73 -10.77 24.20
C THR A 142 -1.92 -9.49 25.02
N PRO A 143 -1.84 -8.28 24.44
CA PRO A 143 -2.18 -7.08 25.17
C PRO A 143 -3.69 -6.86 25.07
N THR A 144 -4.48 -7.73 25.71
CA THR A 144 -5.82 -7.30 26.13
C THR A 144 -5.63 -6.30 27.27
N GLY A 145 -5.61 -5.02 26.92
CA GLY A 145 -5.69 -3.92 27.89
C GLY A 145 -4.42 -3.11 28.16
N ARG A 146 -3.39 -3.13 27.30
CA ARG A 146 -2.35 -2.10 27.40
C ARG A 146 -2.86 -0.80 26.77
N LYS A 147 -3.03 0.24 27.59
CA LYS A 147 -2.89 1.62 27.10
C LYS A 147 -1.57 1.68 26.33
N ALA A 148 -1.56 2.33 25.17
CA ALA A 148 -0.33 2.59 24.43
C ALA A 148 0.61 3.43 25.31
N GLU A 149 1.41 2.79 26.15
CA GLU A 149 2.54 3.45 26.80
C GLU A 149 3.55 3.75 25.69
N ALA A 150 3.85 5.03 25.50
CA ALA A 150 4.85 5.46 24.55
C ALA A 150 6.14 4.68 24.81
N ILE A 151 6.59 3.88 23.84
CA ILE A 151 7.89 3.24 23.91
C ILE A 151 8.91 4.39 23.94
N PRO A 152 9.72 4.54 25.01
CA PRO A 152 10.73 5.57 25.05
C PRO A 152 11.60 5.46 23.80
N ARG A 153 11.85 6.59 23.15
CA ARG A 153 12.78 6.65 22.03
C ARG A 153 14.11 6.06 22.54
N PRO A 154 14.67 5.01 21.92
CA PRO A 154 15.82 4.32 22.50
C PRO A 154 16.97 5.32 22.66
N GLU A 155 17.38 5.56 23.90
CA GLU A 155 18.59 6.32 24.20
C GLU A 155 19.78 5.37 24.00
N GLY A 156 20.56 5.59 22.94
CA GLY A 156 21.74 4.79 22.62
C GLY A 156 21.80 4.32 21.17
N GLU A 157 22.79 3.48 20.88
CA GLU A 157 22.97 2.85 19.57
C GLU A 157 21.80 1.88 19.29
N LEU A 158 21.16 2.03 18.13
CA LEU A 158 20.05 1.18 17.67
C LEU A 158 20.58 -0.24 17.39
N THR A 159 20.73 -1.05 18.44
CA THR A 159 21.37 -2.38 18.38
C THR A 159 20.40 -3.54 18.23
N ALA A 160 19.09 -3.29 18.28
CA ALA A 160 18.07 -4.33 18.16
C ALA A 160 16.88 -3.89 17.30
N TYR A 161 16.70 -4.56 16.16
CA TYR A 161 15.48 -4.49 15.36
C TYR A 161 14.41 -5.36 16.03
N ARG A 162 13.24 -4.81 16.33
CA ARG A 162 12.08 -5.58 16.80
C ARG A 162 11.41 -6.32 15.64
N THR A 163 10.46 -7.21 15.95
CA THR A 163 9.61 -7.86 14.95
C THR A 163 8.55 -6.90 14.41
N TRP A 164 8.15 -7.09 13.15
CA TRP A 164 6.97 -6.43 12.59
C TRP A 164 5.73 -6.96 13.31
N ILE A 165 4.88 -6.04 13.79
CA ILE A 165 3.60 -6.38 14.39
C ILE A 165 2.52 -5.95 13.40
N GLY A 166 1.74 -6.92 12.91
CA GLY A 166 0.54 -6.63 12.14
C GLY A 166 -0.45 -5.88 13.02
N GLY A 167 -0.77 -4.63 12.66
CA GLY A 167 -1.72 -3.81 13.41
C GLY A 167 -3.16 -4.14 13.03
N LEU A 168 -4.00 -4.45 14.02
CA LEU A 168 -5.45 -4.39 13.85
C LEU A 168 -5.87 -2.91 13.86
N THR A 169 -6.33 -2.40 12.72
CA THR A 169 -6.94 -1.07 12.64
C THR A 169 -8.45 -1.18 12.47
N THR A 170 -9.20 -0.19 12.96
CA THR A 170 -10.65 -0.11 12.77
C THR A 170 -11.04 1.14 11.97
N GLY A 171 -12.34 1.36 11.72
CA GLY A 171 -12.84 2.58 11.07
C GLY A 171 -12.90 2.47 9.54
N SER A 172 -12.58 3.56 8.85
CA SER A 172 -12.70 3.69 7.39
C SER A 172 -11.32 3.75 6.71
N PRO A 173 -10.65 2.60 6.50
CA PRO A 173 -9.32 2.56 5.91
C PRO A 173 -9.31 2.98 4.43
N PRO A 174 -8.17 3.45 3.91
CA PRO A 174 -8.01 3.70 2.49
C PRO A 174 -8.11 2.40 1.67
N SER A 175 -8.59 2.52 0.43
CA SER A 175 -8.51 1.44 -0.57
C SER A 175 -7.06 1.05 -0.89
N PRO A 176 -6.79 -0.18 -1.38
CA PRO A 176 -5.46 -0.59 -1.82
C PRO A 176 -4.88 0.36 -2.86
N ARG A 177 -3.64 0.81 -2.64
CA ARG A 177 -2.98 1.85 -3.45
C ARG A 177 -1.46 1.79 -3.34
N TYR A 178 -0.76 2.37 -4.31
CA TYR A 178 0.70 2.57 -4.29
C TYR A 178 1.05 4.02 -4.62
N GLN A 179 2.30 4.43 -4.38
CA GLN A 179 2.78 5.80 -4.62
C GLN A 179 1.93 6.91 -3.96
N HIS A 180 1.26 6.58 -2.86
CA HIS A 180 0.61 7.56 -1.99
C HIS A 180 1.65 8.19 -1.06
N SER A 181 1.30 9.33 -0.46
CA SER A 181 2.08 9.87 0.65
C SER A 181 1.54 9.38 1.99
N CYS A 182 2.42 9.24 2.98
CA CYS A 182 2.08 8.88 4.35
C CYS A 182 2.96 9.68 5.32
N THR A 183 2.36 10.57 6.11
CA THR A 183 3.08 11.54 6.95
C THR A 183 2.43 11.64 8.32
N VAL A 184 3.23 11.77 9.38
CA VAL A 184 2.73 11.92 10.76
C VAL A 184 2.74 13.40 11.16
N VAL A 185 1.63 13.86 11.73
CA VAL A 185 1.44 15.18 12.33
C VAL A 185 0.79 15.00 13.69
N GLY A 186 1.47 15.41 14.76
CA GLY A 186 1.05 15.12 16.13
C GLY A 186 0.86 13.61 16.33
N LYS A 187 -0.37 13.19 16.65
CA LYS A 187 -0.74 11.78 16.82
C LYS A 187 -1.44 11.16 15.59
N TYR A 188 -1.56 11.91 14.51
CA TYR A 188 -2.30 11.52 13.34
C TYR A 188 -1.35 11.13 12.22
N MET A 189 -1.55 9.95 11.64
CA MET A 189 -0.90 9.56 10.39
C MET A 189 -1.84 9.85 9.24
N ILE A 190 -1.38 10.64 8.28
CA ILE A 190 -2.16 11.16 7.16
C ILE A 190 -1.71 10.46 5.90
N VAL A 191 -2.67 9.86 5.20
CA VAL A 191 -2.50 9.25 3.88
C VAL A 191 -3.23 10.11 2.86
N PHE A 192 -2.54 10.50 1.79
CA PHE A 192 -3.12 11.31 0.71
C PHE A 192 -2.76 10.75 -0.66
N GLY A 193 -3.78 10.67 -1.53
CA GLY A 193 -3.67 10.31 -2.93
C GLY A 193 -3.12 8.89 -3.17
N GLY A 194 -2.31 8.76 -4.21
CA GLY A 194 -1.77 7.50 -4.73
C GLY A 194 -2.53 6.99 -5.95
N HIS A 195 -2.19 5.78 -6.37
CA HIS A 195 -2.82 5.11 -7.50
C HIS A 195 -3.38 3.75 -7.10
N GLY A 196 -4.65 3.51 -7.41
CA GLY A 196 -5.33 2.23 -7.30
C GLY A 196 -5.80 1.76 -8.67
N THR A 197 -7.11 1.71 -8.88
CA THR A 197 -7.73 1.58 -10.22
C THR A 197 -7.61 2.86 -11.06
N CYS A 198 -7.55 4.01 -10.37
CA CYS A 198 -7.28 5.33 -10.93
C CYS A 198 -6.38 6.13 -9.96
N PHE A 199 -5.94 7.31 -10.39
CA PHE A 199 -5.33 8.29 -9.49
C PHE A 199 -6.36 8.74 -8.44
N LEU A 200 -5.91 8.91 -7.21
CA LEU A 200 -6.74 9.24 -6.05
C LEU A 200 -6.39 10.63 -5.50
N SER A 201 -7.38 11.30 -4.90
CA SER A 201 -7.25 12.59 -4.20
C SER A 201 -7.92 12.58 -2.82
N ASP A 202 -8.22 11.39 -2.31
CA ASP A 202 -8.82 11.17 -1.01
C ASP A 202 -7.79 11.38 0.12
N THR A 203 -8.28 11.85 1.26
CA THR A 203 -7.48 12.01 2.48
C THR A 203 -7.99 11.04 3.54
N HIS A 204 -7.09 10.21 4.06
CA HIS A 204 -7.37 9.32 5.18
C HIS A 204 -6.47 9.68 6.35
N VAL A 205 -7.02 9.60 7.56
CA VAL A 205 -6.27 9.85 8.80
C VAL A 205 -6.41 8.65 9.72
N LEU A 206 -5.28 8.13 10.20
CA LEU A 206 -5.22 7.15 11.26
C LEU A 206 -4.86 7.87 12.56
N ASP A 207 -5.74 7.82 13.56
CA ASP A 207 -5.36 8.18 14.93
C ASP A 207 -4.48 7.06 15.49
N LEU A 208 -3.20 7.37 15.76
CA LEU A 208 -2.18 6.38 16.17
C LEU A 208 -2.35 5.93 17.63
N GLU A 209 -3.15 6.63 18.44
CA GLU A 209 -3.44 6.23 19.82
C GLU A 209 -4.55 5.17 19.86
N SER A 210 -5.58 5.37 19.05
CA SER A 210 -6.76 4.49 18.98
C SER A 210 -6.71 3.48 17.83
N MET A 211 -5.73 3.59 16.93
CA MET A 211 -5.60 2.79 15.71
C MET A 211 -6.89 2.78 14.87
N THR A 212 -7.56 3.94 14.78
CA THR A 212 -8.84 4.11 14.08
C THR A 212 -8.70 5.01 12.87
N TRP A 213 -9.11 4.51 11.70
CA TRP A 213 -9.11 5.24 10.44
C TRP A 213 -10.34 6.13 10.28
N MET A 214 -10.12 7.30 9.68
CA MET A 214 -11.13 8.29 9.33
C MET A 214 -10.95 8.70 7.87
N SER A 215 -12.02 8.63 7.09
CA SER A 215 -12.04 9.09 5.69
C SER A 215 -12.58 10.50 5.58
N TYR A 216 -11.87 11.38 4.89
CA TYR A 216 -12.22 12.78 4.73
C TYR A 216 -12.52 13.12 3.28
N ASP A 217 -13.61 13.86 3.11
CA ASP A 217 -13.87 14.66 1.92
C ASP A 217 -13.63 16.13 2.32
N VAL A 218 -12.58 16.73 1.76
CA VAL A 218 -12.12 18.08 2.12
C VAL A 218 -12.19 18.95 0.87
N GLU A 219 -12.89 20.07 0.96
CA GLU A 219 -12.93 21.03 -0.13
C GLU A 219 -11.53 21.54 -0.50
N ASN A 220 -11.36 21.90 -1.77
CA ASN A 220 -10.08 22.36 -2.33
C ASN A 220 -8.93 21.35 -2.23
N SER A 221 -9.24 20.06 -2.08
CA SER A 221 -8.26 18.98 -2.16
C SER A 221 -7.48 19.04 -3.48
N PRO A 222 -6.16 18.77 -3.47
CA PRO A 222 -5.38 18.72 -4.71
C PRO A 222 -5.95 17.70 -5.70
N SER A 223 -5.74 17.94 -6.99
CA SER A 223 -6.13 17.01 -8.04
C SER A 223 -5.57 15.59 -7.81
N PRO A 224 -6.28 14.53 -8.28
CA PRO A 224 -5.83 13.15 -8.09
C PRO A 224 -4.41 12.92 -8.61
N ARG A 225 -3.55 12.36 -7.75
CA ARG A 225 -2.11 12.28 -8.00
C ARG A 225 -1.43 11.13 -7.26
N ALA A 226 -0.30 10.68 -7.80
CA ALA A 226 0.62 9.71 -7.20
C ALA A 226 2.07 10.19 -7.34
N GLY A 227 2.97 9.63 -6.53
CA GLY A 227 4.41 9.96 -6.56
C GLY A 227 4.71 11.41 -6.19
N HIS A 228 3.80 12.08 -5.47
CA HIS A 228 4.03 13.36 -4.82
C HIS A 228 4.77 13.17 -3.50
N THR A 229 5.35 14.24 -2.96
CA THR A 229 5.91 14.25 -1.61
C THR A 229 4.95 14.92 -0.63
N ALA A 230 4.92 14.45 0.62
CA ALA A 230 4.21 15.09 1.72
C ALA A 230 5.18 15.35 2.88
N THR A 231 5.57 16.61 3.05
CA THR A 231 6.59 17.03 4.01
C THR A 231 5.91 17.70 5.19
N PRO A 232 5.97 17.14 6.41
CA PRO A 232 5.46 17.83 7.59
C PRO A 232 6.33 19.08 7.85
N LEU A 233 5.68 20.21 8.06
CA LEU A 233 6.33 21.51 8.27
C LEU A 233 6.39 21.86 9.76
N ASP A 234 5.35 21.49 10.49
CA ASP A 234 5.20 21.68 11.93
C ASP A 234 4.14 20.68 12.46
N ASP A 235 3.68 20.88 13.69
CA ASP A 235 2.70 20.02 14.34
C ASP A 235 1.27 20.15 13.78
N GLU A 236 1.01 21.01 12.78
CA GLU A 236 -0.31 21.18 12.18
C GLU A 236 -0.31 21.24 10.64
N HIS A 237 0.85 21.39 9.99
CA HIS A 237 0.90 21.65 8.55
C HIS A 237 1.71 20.59 7.79
N VAL A 238 1.17 20.14 6.65
CA VAL A 238 1.87 19.27 5.70
C VAL A 238 1.91 19.92 4.32
N LEU A 239 3.10 20.02 3.75
CA LEU A 239 3.31 20.47 2.39
C LEU A 239 3.26 19.31 1.41
N ILE A 240 2.32 19.37 0.47
CA ILE A 240 2.23 18.48 -0.68
C ILE A 240 2.84 19.17 -1.90
N LEU A 241 3.77 18.50 -2.55
CA LEU A 241 4.43 19.00 -3.75
C LEU A 241 4.39 17.95 -4.87
N GLY A 242 4.05 18.44 -6.06
CA GLY A 242 4.16 17.73 -7.33
C GLY A 242 3.33 16.46 -7.41
N GLY A 243 3.94 15.42 -7.97
CA GLY A 243 3.27 14.16 -8.32
C GLY A 243 2.82 14.13 -9.77
N HIS A 244 2.19 13.03 -10.15
CA HIS A 244 1.64 12.82 -11.49
C HIS A 244 0.22 12.29 -11.40
N GLY A 245 -0.63 12.70 -12.35
CA GLY A 245 -2.03 12.32 -12.43
C GLY A 245 -2.47 12.12 -13.88
N GLY A 246 -3.79 12.01 -14.10
CA GLY A 246 -4.37 11.83 -15.44
C GLY A 246 -4.10 12.98 -16.41
N ASN A 247 -3.76 14.17 -15.89
CA ASN A 247 -3.53 15.39 -16.66
C ASN A 247 -2.04 15.76 -16.79
N GLY A 248 -1.11 14.86 -16.45
CA GLY A 248 0.33 15.12 -16.46
C GLY A 248 0.92 15.26 -15.05
N LYS A 249 2.15 15.79 -14.98
CA LYS A 249 2.82 16.04 -13.70
C LYS A 249 2.51 17.42 -13.15
N PHE A 250 2.72 17.60 -11.85
CA PHE A 250 2.42 18.83 -11.14
C PHE A 250 3.70 19.46 -10.57
N SER A 251 3.71 20.78 -10.43
CA SER A 251 4.69 21.58 -9.65
C SER A 251 4.01 22.37 -8.53
N GLU A 252 2.68 22.27 -8.43
CA GLU A 252 1.87 23.02 -7.49
C GLU A 252 2.14 22.61 -6.04
N ILE A 253 2.11 23.60 -5.15
CA ILE A 253 2.24 23.43 -3.71
C ILE A 253 0.86 23.53 -3.07
N HIS A 254 0.53 22.56 -2.23
CA HIS A 254 -0.64 22.59 -1.37
C HIS A 254 -0.24 22.38 0.08
N ILE A 255 -0.88 23.11 0.99
CA ILE A 255 -0.73 22.91 2.42
C ILE A 255 -2.00 22.27 2.95
N LEU A 256 -1.86 21.13 3.62
CA LEU A 256 -2.89 20.57 4.47
C LEU A 256 -2.70 21.13 5.88
N HIS A 257 -3.68 21.87 6.38
CA HIS A 257 -3.76 22.22 7.80
C HIS A 257 -4.58 21.18 8.55
N VAL A 258 -4.03 20.72 9.67
CA VAL A 258 -4.52 19.64 10.53
C VAL A 258 -4.78 20.26 11.91
N GLN A 259 -5.97 20.83 12.07
CA GLN A 259 -6.35 21.42 13.34
C GLN A 259 -6.77 20.32 14.32
N HIS A 260 -6.05 20.24 15.44
CA HIS A 260 -6.34 19.30 16.51
C HIS A 260 -7.66 19.70 17.20
N GLY A 261 -8.64 18.79 17.22
CA GLY A 261 -9.89 19.00 17.95
C GLY A 261 -9.65 18.85 19.46
N ILE A 262 -9.69 19.96 20.20
CA ILE A 262 -9.67 19.93 21.68
C ILE A 262 -11.09 20.15 22.19
N ASN A 263 -11.76 19.07 22.59
CA ASN A 263 -12.96 19.19 23.42
C ASN A 263 -12.55 19.26 24.90
N THR A 264 -12.36 20.47 25.39
CA THR A 264 -11.99 20.76 26.78
C THR A 264 -13.05 20.31 27.80
N MET A 265 -14.28 20.02 27.38
CA MET A 265 -15.41 19.66 28.25
C MET A 265 -15.61 18.14 28.39
N LEU A 266 -15.16 17.33 27.43
CA LEU A 266 -15.48 15.88 27.37
C LEU A 266 -14.28 14.92 27.48
N GLN A 267 -13.03 15.42 27.53
CA GLN A 267 -11.82 14.58 27.60
C GLN A 267 -11.80 13.42 26.58
N LYS A 268 -12.41 13.59 25.40
CA LYS A 268 -12.38 12.63 24.30
C LYS A 268 -11.61 13.24 23.13
N SER A 269 -10.78 12.42 22.48
CA SER A 269 -10.13 12.75 21.21
C SER A 269 -11.22 13.07 20.19
N GLU A 270 -11.29 14.32 19.73
CA GLU A 270 -12.12 14.68 18.59
C GLU A 270 -11.37 14.42 17.29
N ARG A 271 -12.16 14.14 16.26
CA ARG A 271 -11.73 14.02 14.88
C ARG A 271 -10.98 15.31 14.47
N PRO A 272 -9.77 15.26 13.88
CA PRO A 272 -9.10 16.49 13.46
C PRO A 272 -9.89 17.20 12.35
N ILE A 273 -9.83 18.53 12.32
CA ILE A 273 -10.42 19.33 11.26
C ILE A 273 -9.33 19.55 10.20
N LEU A 274 -9.64 19.22 8.95
CA LEU A 274 -8.71 19.32 7.83
C LEU A 274 -9.12 20.46 6.91
N SER A 275 -8.14 21.24 6.45
CA SER A 275 -8.37 22.22 5.38
C SER A 275 -7.19 22.27 4.42
N TRP A 276 -7.50 22.35 3.12
CA TRP A 276 -6.50 22.48 2.06
C TRP A 276 -6.35 23.93 1.62
N LYS A 277 -5.11 24.33 1.38
CA LYS A 277 -4.79 25.63 0.78
C LYS A 277 -3.70 25.48 -0.29
N ARG A 278 -4.03 25.84 -1.53
CA ARG A 278 -3.04 26.01 -2.60
C ARG A 278 -2.17 27.23 -2.30
N GLN A 279 -0.86 27.10 -2.49
CA GLN A 279 0.09 28.19 -2.33
C GLN A 279 0.62 28.63 -3.69
N GLU A 280 0.64 29.95 -3.89
CA GLU A 280 1.28 30.58 -5.04
C GLU A 280 2.53 31.30 -4.53
N LEU A 281 3.68 30.82 -4.96
CA LEU A 281 4.96 31.40 -4.56
C LEU A 281 5.51 32.25 -5.70
N PRO A 282 5.97 33.49 -5.42
CA PRO A 282 6.64 34.30 -6.42
C PRO A 282 8.04 33.77 -6.71
N GLY A 283 8.49 33.94 -7.95
CA GLY A 283 9.87 33.63 -8.36
C GLY A 283 10.04 32.26 -9.02
N PRO A 284 11.29 31.79 -9.16
CA PRO A 284 11.59 30.53 -9.82
C PRO A 284 11.09 29.37 -8.95
N HIS A 285 10.46 28.40 -9.60
CA HIS A 285 9.97 27.19 -8.95
C HIS A 285 10.42 25.95 -9.74
N PRO A 286 10.43 24.77 -9.10
CA PRO A 286 10.74 23.53 -9.78
C PRO A 286 9.79 23.29 -10.95
N VAL A 287 10.29 22.67 -12.01
CA VAL A 287 9.43 22.13 -13.08
C VAL A 287 8.47 21.07 -12.54
N ASN A 288 7.39 20.81 -13.29
CA ASN A 288 6.47 19.71 -13.01
C ASN A 288 7.24 18.40 -12.83
N ARG A 289 6.99 17.71 -11.71
CA ARG A 289 7.77 16.51 -11.35
C ARG A 289 6.98 15.50 -10.54
N GLY A 290 7.24 14.23 -10.82
CA GLY A 290 6.78 13.10 -10.03
C GLY A 290 7.95 12.29 -9.49
N SER A 291 7.71 11.44 -8.49
CA SER A 291 8.70 10.52 -7.91
C SER A 291 9.99 11.21 -7.40
N HIS A 292 9.88 12.47 -6.99
CA HIS A 292 10.96 13.23 -6.38
C HIS A 292 11.00 12.99 -4.87
N CYS A 293 12.06 13.46 -4.22
CA CYS A 293 12.17 13.45 -2.76
C CYS A 293 12.12 14.89 -2.22
N ALA A 294 11.52 15.04 -1.04
CA ALA A 294 11.50 16.29 -0.31
C ALA A 294 11.73 16.03 1.19
N ALA A 295 12.39 16.97 1.86
CA ALA A 295 12.63 16.93 3.30
C ALA A 295 12.61 18.35 3.87
N GLU A 296 12.09 18.50 5.09
CA GLU A 296 12.16 19.74 5.85
C GLU A 296 13.36 19.70 6.80
N TYR A 297 14.04 20.83 6.92
CA TYR A 297 15.05 21.07 7.94
C TYR A 297 15.14 22.55 8.30
N GLN A 298 14.88 22.89 9.56
CA GLN A 298 15.03 24.24 10.13
C GLN A 298 14.26 25.35 9.38
N GLY A 299 12.99 25.11 9.08
CA GLY A 299 12.11 26.03 8.37
C GLY A 299 12.37 26.09 6.87
N GLN A 300 13.01 25.07 6.30
CA GLN A 300 13.40 25.05 4.89
C GLN A 300 13.03 23.69 4.29
N VAL A 301 12.37 23.70 3.14
CA VAL A 301 12.04 22.47 2.41
C VAL A 301 13.03 22.29 1.26
N TYR A 302 13.69 21.15 1.25
CA TYR A 302 14.67 20.76 0.25
C TYR A 302 14.07 19.73 -0.69
N VAL A 303 14.23 19.92 -1.99
CA VAL A 303 13.67 19.04 -3.03
C VAL A 303 14.78 18.61 -3.97
N PHE A 304 14.83 17.33 -4.30
CA PHE A 304 15.82 16.80 -5.22
C PHE A 304 15.20 15.82 -6.21
N GLY A 305 15.59 15.98 -7.47
CA GLY A 305 15.35 15.04 -8.56
C GLY A 305 13.87 14.81 -8.89
N GLY A 306 13.57 13.56 -9.25
CA GLY A 306 12.27 13.12 -9.79
C GLY A 306 12.31 12.93 -11.30
N GLU A 307 11.13 12.93 -11.90
CA GLU A 307 10.94 12.79 -13.34
C GLU A 307 10.11 13.95 -13.89
N SER A 308 10.56 14.61 -14.97
CA SER A 308 9.86 15.71 -15.64
C SER A 308 8.69 15.23 -16.52
N ASP A 309 7.89 16.14 -17.06
CA ASP A 309 6.81 15.79 -18.01
C ASP A 309 7.35 15.04 -19.25
N GLU A 310 8.56 15.36 -19.70
CA GLU A 310 9.29 14.76 -20.82
C GLU A 310 9.90 13.39 -20.48
N ARG A 311 9.68 12.88 -19.26
CA ARG A 311 10.26 11.64 -18.72
C ARG A 311 11.78 11.69 -18.52
N GLU A 312 12.32 12.89 -18.34
CA GLU A 312 13.73 13.06 -18.01
C GLU A 312 13.94 12.84 -16.52
N CYS A 313 14.99 12.09 -16.16
CA CYS A 313 15.43 12.01 -14.78
C CYS A 313 16.07 13.36 -14.39
N LEU A 314 15.51 13.97 -13.35
CA LEU A 314 15.95 15.25 -12.84
C LEU A 314 17.08 15.03 -11.82
N ASP A 315 18.10 15.89 -11.87
CA ASP A 315 19.22 15.98 -10.92
C ASP A 315 19.32 17.36 -10.28
N ASP A 316 18.31 18.21 -10.49
CA ASP A 316 18.24 19.55 -9.93
C ASP A 316 17.85 19.54 -8.44
N PHE A 317 18.33 20.57 -7.75
CA PHE A 317 18.15 20.74 -6.31
C PHE A 317 17.49 22.09 -6.02
N TRP A 318 16.45 22.07 -5.20
CA TRP A 318 15.69 23.25 -4.81
C TRP A 318 15.62 23.37 -3.30
N ARG A 319 15.59 24.62 -2.83
CA ARG A 319 15.29 24.98 -1.45
C ARG A 319 14.16 25.99 -1.45
N LEU A 320 13.16 25.74 -0.62
CA LEU A 320 12.07 26.66 -0.32
C LEU A 320 12.21 27.12 1.13
N ASP A 321 12.43 28.41 1.33
CA ASP A 321 12.48 29.02 2.66
C ASP A 321 11.05 29.30 3.14
N LEU A 322 10.65 28.72 4.28
CA LEU A 322 9.33 28.95 4.86
C LEU A 322 9.36 30.28 5.63
N ALA A 323 8.54 31.24 5.20
CA ALA A 323 8.40 32.49 5.94
C ALA A 323 7.73 32.21 7.30
N GLN A 324 8.37 32.62 8.39
CA GLN A 324 7.69 32.71 9.67
C GLN A 324 6.59 33.76 9.52
N GLN A 325 5.34 33.39 9.83
CA GLN A 325 4.31 34.41 10.02
C GLN A 325 4.70 35.22 11.27
N THR A 326 5.18 36.44 11.06
CA THR A 326 5.42 37.45 12.10
C THR A 326 4.11 37.99 12.64
#